data_AF-A0A248JXM1-F1
#
_entry.id   AF-A0A248JXM1-F1
#
_cell.length_a   1.000
_cell.length_b   1.000
_cell.length_c   1.000
_cell.angle_alpha   90.00
_cell.angle_beta   90.00
_cell.angle_gamma   90.00
#
_symmetry.space_group_name_H-M   'P 1'
#
loop_
_entity.id
_entity.type
_entity.pdbx_description
1 polymer ?
#
loop_
_entity_poly.entity_id
_entity_poly.type
_entity_poly.pdbx_seq_one_letter_code
_entity_poly.pdbx_strand_id
1 'polypeptide(L)'
;MALTAAAVPALAQDRWDDHHRGEERRWDDHRGDDHRGGPWAPHWGHFREHDVFIYGRGPVIVPEYRRHVYRDVVVLRPYGVYYTGYGHYYRDEEAYRWLGLTAITLTLLDSLAEQQQRALEDAQIRATMAPVGQPVVWNDGPASGSVTTLRDGHTTDGQYCREFQQNVTIGGQTQQAYGTACQQPDGAWHVVADN
;
A
#
# COMPACT_ATOMS: atom_id res chain seq x y z
N MET A 1 -9.38 -44.96 -43.78
CA MET A 1 -8.80 -44.72 -42.45
C MET A 1 -7.76 -43.62 -42.59
N ALA A 2 -8.00 -42.43 -42.04
CA ALA A 2 -6.98 -41.42 -41.80
C ALA A 2 -7.34 -40.69 -40.50
N LEU A 3 -6.40 -40.68 -39.57
CA LEU A 3 -6.52 -40.23 -38.19
C LEU A 3 -6.54 -38.70 -38.09
N THR A 4 -7.27 -38.21 -37.10
CA THR A 4 -7.31 -36.84 -36.61
C THR A 4 -6.05 -36.48 -35.81
N ALA A 5 -5.66 -35.20 -35.87
CA ALA A 5 -4.98 -34.52 -34.77
C ALA A 5 -5.27 -33.02 -34.86
N ALA A 6 -6.01 -32.49 -33.88
CA ALA A 6 -6.23 -31.07 -33.69
C ALA A 6 -5.06 -30.48 -32.88
N ALA A 7 -4.49 -29.37 -33.36
CA ALA A 7 -3.43 -28.64 -32.67
C ALA A 7 -4.06 -27.53 -31.80
N VAL A 8 -3.66 -27.48 -30.54
CA VAL A 8 -3.88 -26.36 -29.61
C VAL A 8 -2.81 -25.29 -29.82
N PRO A 9 -3.11 -23.97 -29.79
CA PRO A 9 -2.07 -22.96 -29.74
C PRO A 9 -1.61 -22.74 -28.29
N ALA A 10 -0.29 -22.79 -28.10
CA ALA A 10 0.40 -22.45 -26.87
C ALA A 10 0.49 -20.92 -26.72
N LEU A 11 0.34 -20.44 -25.47
CA LEU A 11 0.56 -19.05 -25.06
C LEU A 11 2.07 -18.76 -25.07
N ALA A 12 2.49 -17.75 -25.83
CA ALA A 12 3.86 -17.24 -25.84
C ALA A 12 3.99 -16.01 -24.93
N GLN A 13 5.05 -16.02 -24.14
CA GLN A 13 5.51 -14.97 -23.25
C GLN A 13 6.46 -14.05 -24.03
N ASP A 14 6.25 -12.73 -24.01
CA ASP A 14 7.20 -11.74 -24.52
C ASP A 14 7.36 -10.67 -23.41
N ARG A 15 8.48 -10.64 -22.67
CA ARG A 15 9.83 -10.15 -22.99
C ARG A 15 9.86 -8.61 -23.10
N TRP A 16 10.23 -7.97 -21.99
CA TRP A 16 10.55 -6.54 -21.95
C TRP A 16 12.05 -6.34 -22.14
N ASP A 17 12.44 -5.90 -23.33
CA ASP A 17 13.72 -5.26 -23.61
C ASP A 17 13.37 -3.87 -24.16
N ASP A 18 13.71 -2.78 -23.46
CA ASP A 18 13.80 -1.45 -24.07
C ASP A 18 14.89 -0.61 -23.39
N HIS A 19 15.87 -0.23 -24.22
CA HIS A 19 16.99 0.63 -23.90
C HIS A 19 16.59 2.10 -24.02
N HIS A 20 16.78 2.90 -22.95
CA HIS A 20 16.98 4.35 -23.11
C HIS A 20 18.16 4.88 -22.29
N ARG A 21 19.08 5.46 -23.06
CA ARG A 21 20.32 6.18 -22.72
C ARG A 21 19.97 7.66 -22.48
N GLY A 22 20.44 8.27 -21.39
CA GLY A 22 20.36 9.72 -21.21
C GLY A 22 20.89 10.26 -19.88
N GLU A 23 22.09 10.83 -19.92
CA GLU A 23 22.69 11.87 -19.07
C GLU A 23 22.71 11.75 -17.54
N GLU A 24 23.91 11.45 -17.04
CA GLU A 24 24.35 11.60 -15.65
C GLU A 24 24.40 13.09 -15.25
N ARG A 25 23.60 13.47 -14.24
CA ARG A 25 23.87 14.66 -13.42
C ARG A 25 24.31 14.21 -12.04
N ARG A 26 25.63 14.26 -11.85
CA ARG A 26 26.35 14.13 -10.60
C ARG A 26 25.91 15.22 -9.62
N TRP A 27 25.29 14.82 -8.51
CA TRP A 27 25.14 15.65 -7.31
C TRP A 27 25.94 14.97 -6.20
N ASP A 28 27.07 15.57 -5.86
CA ASP A 28 27.90 15.17 -4.72
C ASP A 28 27.19 15.64 -3.44
N ASP A 29 26.46 14.75 -2.75
CA ASP A 29 25.85 15.05 -1.44
C ASP A 29 26.81 14.69 -0.30
N HIS A 30 27.11 15.68 0.53
CA HIS A 30 27.91 15.55 1.74
C HIS A 30 27.18 14.69 2.78
N ARG A 31 27.70 13.49 3.01
CA ARG A 31 27.23 12.51 3.98
C ARG A 31 27.54 12.97 5.42
N GLY A 32 26.52 13.42 6.14
CA GLY A 32 26.51 13.51 7.59
C GLY A 32 25.94 12.22 8.17
N ASP A 33 26.83 11.27 8.48
CA ASP A 33 26.49 10.03 9.17
C ASP A 33 26.33 10.30 10.67
N ASP A 34 25.11 10.33 11.20
CA ASP A 34 24.89 10.40 12.66
C ASP A 34 23.52 9.84 13.10
N HIS A 35 23.17 8.58 12.77
CA HIS A 35 22.07 7.89 13.47
C HIS A 35 22.51 6.55 14.06
N ARG A 36 22.69 6.59 15.38
CA ARG A 36 22.90 5.48 16.30
C ARG A 36 21.60 4.66 16.43
N GLY A 37 21.25 3.89 15.39
CA GLY A 37 20.16 2.90 15.42
C GLY A 37 20.64 1.60 16.07
N GLY A 38 19.83 1.03 16.97
CA GLY A 38 20.14 -0.24 17.63
C GLY A 38 20.11 -1.45 16.68
N PRO A 39 20.46 -2.66 17.16
CA PRO A 39 20.59 -3.89 16.36
C PRO A 39 19.32 -4.36 15.61
N TRP A 40 18.20 -3.67 15.81
CA TRP A 40 16.88 -3.96 15.24
C TRP A 40 16.44 -2.91 14.21
N ALA A 41 17.30 -1.97 13.82
CA ALA A 41 16.97 -1.03 12.75
C ALA A 41 16.91 -1.78 11.41
N PRO A 42 15.74 -1.87 10.76
CA PRO A 42 15.61 -2.67 9.56
C PRO A 42 16.23 -1.95 8.36
N HIS A 43 17.03 -2.69 7.61
CA HIS A 43 17.69 -2.28 6.38
C HIS A 43 16.70 -2.38 5.20
N TRP A 44 15.71 -1.50 5.15
CA TRP A 44 14.79 -1.48 4.00
C TRP A 44 15.46 -0.80 2.81
N GLY A 45 15.60 -1.55 1.71
CA GLY A 45 16.14 -1.04 0.45
C GLY A 45 15.36 0.18 -0.04
N HIS A 46 16.06 1.31 -0.16
CA HIS A 46 15.72 2.51 -0.94
C HIS A 46 14.24 2.90 -1.11
N PHE A 47 13.42 2.83 -0.07
CA PHE A 47 12.33 3.79 0.05
C PHE A 47 13.02 5.14 0.29
N ARG A 48 12.97 6.06 -0.69
CA ARG A 48 13.04 7.46 -0.30
C ARG A 48 11.79 7.66 0.54
N GLU A 49 11.94 8.09 1.79
CA GLU A 49 10.89 8.20 2.82
C GLU A 49 9.63 8.97 2.37
N HIS A 50 9.67 9.55 1.17
CA HIS A 50 8.66 10.36 0.53
C HIS A 50 7.91 9.65 -0.62
N ASP A 51 8.25 8.41 -1.00
CA ASP A 51 7.68 7.76 -2.18
C ASP A 51 6.70 6.63 -1.79
N VAL A 52 5.45 6.69 -2.28
CA VAL A 52 4.45 5.60 -2.20
C VAL A 52 4.19 5.05 -3.60
N PHE A 53 4.08 3.73 -3.74
CA PHE A 53 3.72 3.07 -4.99
C PHE A 53 2.21 2.82 -5.06
N ILE A 54 1.60 3.23 -6.17
CA ILE A 54 0.18 2.97 -6.45
C ILE A 54 0.14 2.01 -7.60
N TYR A 55 -0.54 0.87 -7.46
CA TYR A 55 -0.57 -0.11 -8.53
C TYR A 55 -1.00 0.52 -9.88
N GLY A 56 -0.14 0.42 -10.90
CA GLY A 56 -0.36 1.04 -12.21
C GLY A 56 0.02 2.53 -12.34
N ARG A 57 0.55 3.15 -11.29
CA ARG A 57 1.15 4.50 -11.30
C ARG A 57 2.52 4.46 -10.63
N GLY A 58 3.51 5.10 -11.25
CA GLY A 58 4.87 5.19 -10.70
C GLY A 58 4.93 5.83 -9.29
N PRO A 59 6.14 6.02 -8.74
CA PRO A 59 6.29 6.56 -7.39
C PRO A 59 5.60 7.92 -7.24
N VAL A 60 4.83 8.08 -6.16
CA VAL A 60 4.16 9.33 -5.81
C VAL A 60 4.94 10.04 -4.73
N ILE A 61 5.38 11.27 -5.03
CA ILE A 61 6.03 12.15 -4.06
C ILE A 61 4.98 12.63 -3.06
N VAL A 62 5.18 12.26 -1.79
CA VAL A 62 4.36 12.71 -0.65
C VAL A 62 4.95 14.00 -0.09
N PRO A 63 4.23 15.14 -0.15
CA PRO A 63 4.69 16.39 0.45
C PRO A 63 4.98 16.23 1.95
N GLU A 64 5.92 17.01 2.48
CA GLU A 64 6.36 16.89 3.88
C GLU A 64 5.22 17.06 4.88
N TYR A 65 4.31 18.00 4.64
CA TYR A 65 3.13 18.21 5.51
C TYR A 65 2.09 17.07 5.45
N ARG A 66 2.26 16.09 4.55
CA ARG A 66 1.39 14.91 4.38
C ARG A 66 2.07 13.61 4.77
N ARG A 67 3.26 13.71 5.38
CA ARG A 67 3.96 12.59 5.98
C ARG A 67 4.37 12.93 7.39
N HIS A 68 4.35 11.95 8.27
CA HIS A 68 4.93 12.06 9.60
C HIS A 68 5.27 10.67 10.10
N VAL A 69 6.07 10.61 11.15
CA VAL A 69 6.40 9.36 11.84
C VAL A 69 5.73 9.38 13.20
N TYR A 70 4.97 8.33 13.50
CA TYR A 70 4.41 8.12 14.83
C TYR A 70 5.00 6.83 15.41
N ARG A 71 5.82 6.97 16.46
CA ARG A 71 6.70 5.90 16.97
C ARG A 71 7.69 5.46 15.88
N ASP A 72 7.53 4.26 15.35
CA ASP A 72 8.31 3.66 14.27
C ASP A 72 7.49 3.47 12.98
N VAL A 73 6.23 3.93 12.97
CA VAL A 73 5.33 3.83 11.83
C VAL A 73 5.45 5.09 10.97
N VAL A 74 5.83 4.90 9.70
CA VAL A 74 5.81 5.97 8.69
C VAL A 74 4.36 6.12 8.19
N VAL A 75 3.80 7.31 8.35
CA VAL A 75 2.44 7.66 7.91
C VAL A 75 2.54 8.47 6.63
N LEU A 76 1.93 7.96 5.55
CA LEU A 76 2.01 8.56 4.22
C LEU A 76 0.60 8.75 3.67
N ARG A 77 0.16 10.00 3.52
CA ARG A 77 -1.18 10.31 2.99
C ARG A 77 -1.08 11.13 1.71
N PRO A 78 -0.61 10.61 0.55
CA PRO A 78 -0.45 11.42 -0.66
C PRO A 78 -1.73 12.07 -1.16
N TYR A 79 -2.88 11.43 -0.95
CA TYR A 79 -4.20 11.87 -1.43
C TYR A 79 -5.21 11.99 -0.29
N GLY A 80 -6.33 12.66 -0.58
CA GLY A 80 -7.48 12.79 0.29
C GLY A 80 -7.36 13.84 1.39
N VAL A 81 -8.33 13.84 2.30
CA VAL A 81 -8.34 14.78 3.43
C VAL A 81 -7.23 14.40 4.40
N TYR A 82 -6.48 15.42 4.85
CA TYR A 82 -5.43 15.24 5.85
C TYR A 82 -6.02 15.37 7.26
N TYR A 83 -5.96 14.28 8.04
CA TYR A 83 -6.40 14.22 9.43
C TYR A 83 -5.55 13.19 10.20
N THR A 84 -5.58 13.29 11.54
CA THR A 84 -4.95 12.31 12.45
C THR A 84 -5.83 11.08 12.65
N GLY A 85 -5.19 9.99 13.06
CA GLY A 85 -5.82 8.71 13.30
C GLY A 85 -6.00 7.90 12.01
N TYR A 86 -6.83 6.86 12.11
CA TYR A 86 -7.12 5.93 11.03
C TYR A 86 -8.46 5.21 11.28
N GLY A 87 -9.38 5.31 10.34
CA GLY A 87 -10.74 4.78 10.48
C GLY A 87 -11.49 5.46 11.63
N HIS A 88 -12.11 4.65 12.50
CA HIS A 88 -12.83 5.08 13.69
C HIS A 88 -11.93 5.56 14.84
N TYR A 89 -10.61 5.41 14.73
CA TYR A 89 -9.65 5.98 15.67
C TYR A 89 -9.26 7.39 15.20
N TYR A 90 -9.56 8.41 16.01
CA TYR A 90 -9.36 9.82 15.61
C TYR A 90 -7.99 10.37 16.01
N ARG A 91 -7.28 9.67 16.89
CA ARG A 91 -5.95 10.06 17.38
C ARG A 91 -4.93 9.03 16.96
N ASP A 92 -3.73 9.48 16.58
CA ASP A 92 -2.62 8.60 16.19
C ASP A 92 -2.26 7.61 17.31
N GLU A 93 -2.40 8.01 18.57
CA GLU A 93 -2.14 7.15 19.71
C GLU A 93 -3.07 5.94 19.82
N GLU A 94 -4.31 6.09 19.35
CA GLU A 94 -5.30 5.02 19.30
C GLU A 94 -5.17 4.21 18.00
N ALA A 95 -4.77 4.89 16.93
CA ALA A 95 -4.67 4.32 15.58
C ALA A 95 -3.33 3.67 15.27
N TYR A 96 -2.32 3.75 16.15
CA TYR A 96 -0.92 3.42 15.83
C TYR A 96 -0.74 2.08 15.14
N ARG A 97 -1.58 1.09 15.47
CA ARG A 97 -1.53 -0.24 14.88
C ARG A 97 -1.82 -0.26 13.38
N TRP A 98 -2.58 0.72 12.89
CA TRP A 98 -3.15 0.75 11.54
C TRP A 98 -2.56 1.87 10.69
N LEU A 99 -1.82 2.81 11.28
CA LEU A 99 -1.30 3.99 10.58
C LEU A 99 -0.46 3.65 9.34
N GLY A 100 0.30 2.54 9.35
CA GLY A 100 1.12 2.16 8.20
C GLY A 100 0.29 1.73 6.98
N LEU A 101 -0.97 1.35 7.15
CA LEU A 101 -1.89 1.06 6.03
C LEU A 101 -2.23 2.30 5.19
N THR A 102 -1.90 3.51 5.66
CA THR A 102 -2.03 4.74 4.87
C THR A 102 -1.22 4.70 3.56
N ALA A 103 -0.16 3.90 3.52
CA ALA A 103 0.62 3.67 2.30
C ALA A 103 -0.14 2.83 1.25
N ILE A 104 -1.21 2.12 1.59
CA ILE A 104 -2.11 1.49 0.61
C ILE A 104 -3.12 2.54 0.15
N THR A 105 -2.73 3.35 -0.83
CA THR A 105 -3.46 4.57 -1.21
C THR A 105 -4.09 4.51 -2.61
N LEU A 106 -5.01 5.43 -2.89
CA LEU A 106 -5.69 5.60 -4.17
C LEU A 106 -5.75 7.09 -4.49
N THR A 107 -5.68 7.44 -5.77
CA THR A 107 -5.85 8.85 -6.19
C THR A 107 -7.29 9.34 -6.03
N LEU A 108 -8.26 8.43 -6.08
CA LEU A 108 -9.67 8.72 -5.89
C LEU A 108 -10.00 9.24 -4.47
N LEU A 109 -9.08 9.10 -3.50
CA LEU A 109 -9.27 9.64 -2.15
C LEU A 109 -9.40 11.18 -2.15
N ASP A 110 -8.82 11.89 -3.12
CA ASP A 110 -8.99 13.35 -3.26
C ASP A 110 -10.46 13.79 -3.45
N SER A 111 -11.31 12.86 -3.88
CA SER A 111 -12.74 13.09 -4.09
C SER A 111 -13.61 12.65 -2.91
N LEU A 112 -13.02 12.10 -1.84
CA LEU A 112 -13.74 11.66 -0.65
C LEU A 112 -13.79 12.75 0.43
N ALA A 113 -14.94 12.88 1.08
CA ALA A 113 -15.03 13.55 2.37
C ALA A 113 -14.32 12.73 3.46
N GLU A 114 -13.93 13.38 4.55
CA GLU A 114 -13.24 12.72 5.68
C GLU A 114 -13.99 11.48 6.18
N GLN A 115 -15.31 11.58 6.39
CA GLN A 115 -16.10 10.45 6.89
C GLN A 115 -16.10 9.24 5.94
N GLN A 116 -16.10 9.49 4.63
CA GLN A 116 -16.05 8.44 3.61
C GLN A 116 -14.67 7.77 3.57
N GLN A 117 -13.60 8.56 3.72
CA GLN A 117 -12.24 8.04 3.82
C GLN A 117 -12.07 7.21 5.10
N ARG A 118 -12.64 7.65 6.23
CA ARG A 118 -12.66 6.85 7.47
C ARG A 118 -13.43 5.55 7.32
N ALA A 119 -14.54 5.53 6.57
CA ALA A 119 -15.29 4.30 6.30
C ALA A 119 -14.48 3.27 5.48
N LEU A 120 -13.66 3.74 4.54
CA LEU A 120 -12.68 2.90 3.82
C LEU A 120 -11.60 2.38 4.78
N GLU A 121 -10.98 3.26 5.57
CA GLU A 121 -9.94 2.89 6.52
C GLU A 121 -10.47 1.86 7.55
N ASP A 122 -11.72 1.98 7.99
CA ASP A 122 -12.40 0.98 8.82
C ASP A 122 -12.58 -0.38 8.13
N ALA A 123 -12.84 -0.37 6.82
CA ALA A 123 -12.87 -1.60 6.05
C ALA A 123 -11.47 -2.23 5.96
N GLN A 124 -10.41 -1.43 5.85
CA GLN A 124 -9.03 -1.90 5.89
C GLN A 124 -8.70 -2.54 7.26
N ILE A 125 -9.07 -1.89 8.38
CA ILE A 125 -8.92 -2.47 9.72
C ILE A 125 -9.61 -3.83 9.81
N ARG A 126 -10.88 -3.93 9.40
CA ARG A 126 -11.63 -5.20 9.44
C ARG A 126 -11.01 -6.27 8.53
N ALA A 127 -10.50 -5.88 7.37
CA ALA A 127 -9.84 -6.79 6.43
C ALA A 127 -8.60 -7.44 7.05
N THR A 128 -7.91 -6.77 7.97
CA THR A 128 -6.75 -7.36 8.69
C THR A 128 -7.09 -8.58 9.53
N MET A 129 -8.37 -8.84 9.84
CA MET A 129 -8.86 -10.04 10.54
C MET A 129 -9.83 -10.89 9.71
N ALA A 130 -10.30 -10.38 8.56
CA ALA A 130 -11.22 -11.11 7.70
C ALA A 130 -10.56 -12.36 7.08
N PRO A 131 -11.30 -13.45 6.81
CA PRO A 131 -10.79 -14.60 6.07
C PRO A 131 -10.25 -14.21 4.67
N VAL A 132 -9.22 -14.92 4.22
CA VAL A 132 -8.68 -14.75 2.87
C VAL A 132 -9.77 -15.01 1.83
N GLY A 133 -9.87 -14.13 0.84
CA GLY A 133 -10.87 -14.15 -0.23
C GLY A 133 -12.24 -13.58 0.15
N GLN A 134 -12.48 -13.22 1.41
CA GLN A 134 -13.75 -12.62 1.84
C GLN A 134 -13.70 -11.08 1.75
N PRO A 135 -14.52 -10.45 0.89
CA PRO A 135 -14.53 -8.99 0.78
C PRO A 135 -15.20 -8.33 1.99
N VAL A 136 -14.53 -7.33 2.56
CA VAL A 136 -15.11 -6.40 3.52
C VAL A 136 -15.68 -5.20 2.76
N VAL A 137 -17.00 -5.14 2.66
CA VAL A 137 -17.71 -4.06 1.96
C VAL A 137 -17.89 -2.85 2.89
N TRP A 138 -17.88 -1.66 2.31
CA TRP A 138 -18.24 -0.40 2.98
C TRP A 138 -19.00 0.53 2.03
N ASN A 139 -19.80 1.42 2.61
CA ASN A 139 -20.52 2.46 1.90
C ASN A 139 -20.73 3.66 2.81
N ASP A 140 -20.55 4.86 2.26
CA ASP A 140 -20.88 6.12 2.92
C ASP A 140 -21.35 7.14 1.87
N GLY A 141 -22.67 7.33 1.80
CA GLY A 141 -23.32 8.20 0.81
C GLY A 141 -22.98 7.80 -0.64
N PRO A 142 -22.44 8.72 -1.47
CA PRO A 142 -22.11 8.44 -2.87
C PRO A 142 -20.84 7.62 -3.07
N ALA A 143 -20.11 7.29 -2.00
CA ALA A 143 -18.89 6.49 -2.05
C ALA A 143 -19.15 5.07 -1.53
N SER A 144 -18.58 4.08 -2.19
CA SER A 144 -18.63 2.69 -1.75
C SER A 144 -17.40 1.93 -2.19
N GLY A 145 -17.18 0.76 -1.61
CA GLY A 145 -16.03 -0.05 -1.96
C GLY A 145 -15.95 -1.36 -1.22
N SER A 146 -14.82 -2.04 -1.42
CA SER A 146 -14.48 -3.25 -0.69
C SER A 146 -12.98 -3.32 -0.43
N VAL A 147 -12.60 -3.97 0.66
CA VAL A 147 -11.23 -4.38 0.93
C VAL A 147 -11.21 -5.89 1.09
N THR A 148 -10.37 -6.57 0.32
CA THR A 148 -10.28 -8.03 0.31
C THR A 148 -8.86 -8.44 0.63
N THR A 149 -8.67 -9.35 1.58
CA THR A 149 -7.38 -10.01 1.76
C THR A 149 -7.21 -11.09 0.70
N LEU A 150 -6.23 -10.95 -0.19
CA LEU A 150 -5.99 -11.88 -1.30
C LEU A 150 -5.21 -13.11 -0.85
N ARG A 151 -4.23 -12.91 0.04
CA ARG A 151 -3.41 -13.97 0.64
C ARG A 151 -2.83 -13.49 1.96
N ASP A 152 -2.40 -14.45 2.77
CA ASP A 152 -1.59 -14.20 3.95
C ASP A 152 -0.46 -15.24 4.07
N GLY A 153 0.52 -14.96 4.92
CA GLY A 153 1.70 -15.78 5.08
C GLY A 153 2.67 -15.20 6.08
N HIS A 154 3.87 -15.79 6.15
CA HIS A 154 4.95 -15.28 6.99
C HIS A 154 6.18 -14.98 6.14
N THR A 155 6.92 -13.93 6.48
CA THR A 155 8.27 -13.70 5.92
C THR A 155 9.23 -14.79 6.40
N THR A 156 10.42 -14.84 5.81
CA THR A 156 11.51 -15.73 6.28
C THR A 156 11.85 -15.49 7.75
N ASP A 157 11.74 -14.25 8.21
CA ASP A 157 11.98 -13.86 9.61
C ASP A 157 10.76 -14.08 10.53
N GLY A 158 9.68 -14.68 10.01
CA GLY A 158 8.50 -15.05 10.78
C GLY A 158 7.48 -13.94 11.01
N GLN A 159 7.57 -12.81 10.31
CA GLN A 159 6.56 -11.74 10.41
C GLN A 159 5.31 -12.12 9.62
N TYR A 160 4.14 -12.03 10.25
CA TYR A 160 2.86 -12.31 9.59
C TYR A 160 2.50 -11.17 8.63
N CYS A 161 2.23 -11.49 7.37
CA CYS A 161 1.89 -10.53 6.33
C CYS A 161 0.59 -10.90 5.62
N ARG A 162 -0.09 -9.88 5.11
CA ARG A 162 -1.32 -10.02 4.32
C ARG A 162 -1.25 -9.10 3.10
N GLU A 163 -1.68 -9.61 1.96
CA GLU A 163 -1.88 -8.80 0.75
C GLU A 163 -3.34 -8.38 0.65
N PHE A 164 -3.55 -7.08 0.47
CA PHE A 164 -4.87 -6.47 0.35
C PHE A 164 -5.10 -5.98 -1.07
N GLN A 165 -6.32 -6.21 -1.57
CA GLN A 165 -6.89 -5.49 -2.69
C GLN A 165 -7.96 -4.54 -2.15
N GLN A 166 -7.89 -3.27 -2.53
CA GLN A 166 -8.91 -2.28 -2.24
C GLN A 166 -9.57 -1.80 -3.53
N ASN A 167 -10.90 -1.67 -3.50
CA ASN A 167 -11.72 -1.12 -4.57
C ASN A 167 -12.55 0.04 -4.00
N VAL A 168 -12.56 1.18 -4.69
CA VAL A 168 -13.35 2.36 -4.31
C VAL A 168 -14.09 2.90 -5.52
N THR A 169 -15.37 3.21 -5.35
CA THR A 169 -16.27 3.70 -6.40
C THR A 169 -16.92 5.01 -5.98
N ILE A 170 -16.83 6.04 -6.83
CA ILE A 170 -17.48 7.34 -6.67
C ILE A 170 -18.02 7.77 -8.04
N GLY A 171 -19.30 8.15 -8.12
CA GLY A 171 -19.87 8.69 -9.36
C GLY A 171 -19.75 7.75 -10.58
N GLY A 172 -19.76 6.43 -10.35
CA GLY A 172 -19.58 5.41 -11.40
C GLY A 172 -18.12 5.16 -11.82
N GLN A 173 -17.15 5.88 -11.25
CA GLN A 173 -15.73 5.62 -11.45
C GLN A 173 -15.20 4.72 -10.34
N THR A 174 -14.61 3.58 -10.71
CA THR A 174 -13.98 2.64 -9.78
C THR A 174 -12.47 2.67 -9.94
N GLN A 175 -11.74 2.79 -8.82
CA GLN A 175 -10.30 2.63 -8.76
C GLN A 175 -9.94 1.46 -7.85
N GLN A 176 -8.86 0.77 -8.19
CA GLN A 176 -8.30 -0.32 -7.38
C GLN A 176 -6.87 0.01 -6.95
N ALA A 177 -6.46 -0.54 -5.82
CA ALA A 177 -5.07 -0.53 -5.38
C ALA A 177 -4.78 -1.81 -4.58
N TYR A 178 -3.49 -2.12 -4.48
CA TYR A 178 -2.98 -3.31 -3.83
C TYR A 178 -1.89 -2.89 -2.85
N GLY A 179 -1.67 -3.72 -1.84
CA GLY A 179 -0.52 -3.57 -0.97
C GLY A 179 -0.38 -4.75 -0.02
N THR A 180 0.86 -5.16 0.19
CA THR A 180 1.21 -6.12 1.24
C THR A 180 1.59 -5.36 2.50
N ALA A 181 1.04 -5.77 3.64
CA ALA A 181 1.46 -5.25 4.94
C ALA A 181 1.80 -6.38 5.90
N CYS A 182 2.83 -6.17 6.70
CA CYS A 182 3.34 -7.10 7.69
C CYS A 182 3.15 -6.55 9.10
N GLN A 183 2.63 -7.39 9.98
CA GLN A 183 2.44 -7.08 11.39
C GLN A 183 3.77 -7.16 12.14
N GLN A 184 4.11 -6.07 12.82
CA GLN A 184 5.27 -5.93 13.68
C GLN A 184 5.02 -6.57 15.06
N PRO A 185 6.08 -6.87 15.84
CA PRO A 185 5.96 -7.46 17.17
C PRO A 185 5.11 -6.65 18.16
N ASP A 186 5.04 -5.33 17.99
CA ASP A 186 4.22 -4.42 18.81
C ASP A 186 2.73 -4.37 18.37
N GLY A 187 2.42 -5.03 17.25
CA GLY A 187 1.10 -5.14 16.64
C GLY A 187 0.81 -4.12 15.55
N ALA A 188 1.75 -3.22 15.22
CA ALA A 188 1.60 -2.27 14.13
C ALA A 188 1.73 -2.93 12.75
N TRP A 189 0.99 -2.43 11.77
CA TRP A 189 1.05 -2.90 10.39
C TRP A 189 1.91 -1.98 9.56
N HIS A 190 2.96 -2.53 8.96
CA HIS A 190 3.84 -1.81 8.03
C HIS A 190 3.63 -2.33 6.62
N VAL A 191 3.35 -1.43 5.68
CA VAL A 191 3.31 -1.77 4.26
C VAL A 191 4.73 -2.06 3.77
N VAL A 192 4.88 -3.16 3.04
CA VAL A 192 6.15 -3.58 2.44
C VAL A 192 6.04 -3.45 0.92
N ALA A 193 7.15 -3.12 0.26
CA ALA A 193 7.18 -3.15 -1.21
C ALA A 193 7.07 -4.59 -1.66
N ASP A 194 6.11 -4.86 -2.55
CA ASP A 194 6.14 -6.07 -3.35
C ASP A 194 7.32 -5.96 -4.32
N ASN A 195 8.26 -6.90 -4.21
CA ASN A 195 9.49 -6.96 -5.01
C ASN A 195 9.25 -7.71 -6.33
#